data_AF-A0A1G8MM87-F1
#
_entry.id   AF-A0A1G8MM87-F1
#
_cell.length_a   1.000
_cell.length_b   1.000
_cell.length_c   1.000
_cell.angle_alpha   90.00
_cell.angle_beta   90.00
_cell.angle_gamma   90.00
#
_symmetry.space_group_name_H-M   'P 1'
#
loop_
_entity.id
_entity.type
_entity.pdbx_description
1 polymer ?
#
loop_
_entity_poly.entity_id
_entity_poly.type
_entity_poly.pdbx_seq_one_letter_code
_entity_poly.pdbx_strand_id
1 'polypeptide(L)'
;MNRTISFITKMMFTAFMIVMTACSSDDKGTQALTVQVKVTMPDGFKADAIYAGHEVSLGKYTAITNATGTATFEGVIPDVYNISTSCEITAEEYKNMTGNEPKNEDYIISGSLLNQTIATESTITLQTNISVKQSLIISKIYYAGTKDHNEKRYTAGQYIEFFNNSDKTINIAGLYFGMLESDNTPAYLLGKTPEYIYLKQIFRFPSNGHTEIEPGKSVIVTNSAFNHSENNEIDLSDADFEAKDNKGGIKNNPETPALELIYTAFSGKSEISYINFLTGGSSSIVLFKTDEDIDAWERVYADGKSQGSQYVKMPVKYVIDGVDCLKYKTTGVDKNTKRLYNYIDAGYTNITAINGQNSEVVYRKTAKTENGRTILADTNNSSNDFAVSTEIKPREYK
;
A
#
# COMPACT_ATOMS: atom_id res chain seq x y z
N MET A 1 -90.37 -52.72 -31.50
CA MET A 1 -90.52 -52.72 -30.03
C MET A 1 -89.19 -52.30 -29.43
N ASN A 2 -89.17 -51.19 -28.69
CA ASN A 2 -87.97 -50.60 -28.09
C ASN A 2 -87.12 -51.64 -27.35
N ARG A 3 -85.80 -51.64 -27.60
CA ARG A 3 -84.81 -51.96 -26.56
C ARG A 3 -83.38 -51.59 -26.98
N THR A 4 -82.68 -51.13 -25.97
CA THR A 4 -81.39 -50.46 -25.88
C THR A 4 -80.19 -51.42 -25.74
N ILE A 5 -78.99 -50.85 -25.99
CA ILE A 5 -77.63 -51.19 -25.51
C ILE A 5 -76.84 -52.26 -26.30
N SER A 6 -75.73 -51.85 -26.95
CA SER A 6 -74.39 -51.91 -26.36
C SER A 6 -73.28 -51.40 -27.31
N PHE A 7 -72.28 -50.78 -26.70
CA PHE A 7 -71.05 -50.14 -27.20
C PHE A 7 -70.00 -51.13 -27.77
N ILE A 8 -68.96 -50.54 -28.44
CA ILE A 8 -67.60 -51.02 -28.83
C ILE A 8 -67.41 -50.97 -30.37
N THR A 9 -66.42 -50.36 -31.05
CA THR A 9 -65.18 -49.60 -30.74
C THR A 9 -64.60 -49.04 -32.07
N LYS A 10 -63.70 -48.06 -31.96
CA LYS A 10 -62.54 -47.70 -32.83
C LYS A 10 -62.76 -46.62 -33.90
N MET A 11 -62.00 -45.53 -33.77
CA MET A 11 -61.01 -45.19 -34.79
C MET A 11 -59.86 -44.34 -34.21
N MET A 12 -58.63 -44.80 -34.46
CA MET A 12 -57.35 -44.16 -34.14
C MET A 12 -57.15 -42.86 -34.90
N PHE A 13 -56.47 -41.89 -34.27
CA PHE A 13 -55.70 -40.85 -34.96
C PHE A 13 -54.30 -40.77 -34.34
N THR A 14 -53.29 -40.99 -35.16
CA THR A 14 -51.87 -40.99 -34.82
C THR A 14 -51.33 -39.56 -34.89
N ALA A 15 -50.77 -39.04 -33.80
CA ALA A 15 -50.06 -37.76 -33.77
C ALA A 15 -48.55 -38.00 -33.75
N PHE A 16 -47.86 -37.42 -34.75
CA PHE A 16 -46.41 -37.46 -34.93
C PHE A 16 -45.78 -36.32 -34.13
N MET A 17 -45.00 -36.63 -33.09
CA MET A 17 -44.31 -35.64 -32.25
C MET A 17 -42.81 -35.69 -32.57
N ILE A 18 -42.33 -34.69 -33.32
CA ILE A 18 -40.90 -34.47 -33.59
C ILE A 18 -40.31 -33.75 -32.37
N VAL A 19 -39.44 -34.42 -31.63
CA VAL A 19 -38.64 -33.79 -30.58
C VAL A 19 -37.33 -33.34 -31.21
N MET A 20 -37.24 -32.04 -31.54
CA MET A 20 -35.97 -31.41 -31.87
C MET A 20 -35.16 -31.25 -30.57
N THR A 21 -34.11 -32.05 -30.43
CA THR A 21 -33.09 -31.87 -29.39
C THR A 21 -32.10 -30.80 -29.87
N ALA A 22 -32.26 -29.57 -29.39
CA ALA A 22 -31.23 -28.55 -29.49
C ALA A 22 -30.32 -28.65 -28.25
N CYS A 23 -29.25 -29.44 -28.33
CA CYS A 23 -28.10 -29.26 -27.45
C CYS A 23 -27.25 -28.13 -28.03
N SER A 24 -27.44 -26.89 -27.56
CA SER A 24 -26.38 -25.89 -27.63
C SER A 24 -25.46 -26.14 -26.44
N SER A 25 -24.40 -26.90 -26.64
CA SER A 25 -23.26 -26.93 -25.73
C SER A 25 -22.45 -25.64 -25.91
N ASP A 26 -22.96 -24.53 -25.39
CA ASP A 26 -22.19 -23.30 -25.19
C ASP A 26 -21.81 -23.20 -23.70
N ASP A 27 -21.09 -24.21 -23.21
CA ASP A 27 -20.24 -24.06 -22.03
C ASP A 27 -18.84 -23.68 -22.51
N LYS A 28 -18.67 -22.42 -22.91
CA LYS A 28 -17.35 -21.78 -22.85
C LYS A 28 -17.17 -21.15 -21.48
N GLY A 29 -17.33 -21.96 -20.43
CA GLY A 29 -16.78 -21.65 -19.13
C GLY A 29 -15.26 -21.53 -19.30
N THR A 30 -14.67 -20.43 -18.85
CA THR A 30 -13.23 -20.24 -18.88
C THR A 30 -12.57 -21.42 -18.15
N GLN A 31 -11.74 -22.20 -18.84
CA GLN A 31 -11.10 -23.36 -18.24
C GLN A 31 -10.19 -22.90 -17.10
N ALA A 32 -10.43 -23.43 -15.91
CA ALA A 32 -9.62 -23.11 -14.75
C ALA A 32 -8.22 -23.72 -14.93
N LEU A 33 -7.19 -22.95 -14.60
CA LEU A 33 -5.79 -23.26 -14.86
C LEU A 33 -5.09 -23.73 -13.58
N THR A 34 -4.07 -24.57 -13.77
CA THR A 34 -3.02 -24.78 -12.77
C THR A 34 -1.89 -23.80 -13.02
N VAL A 35 -1.55 -22.98 -12.02
CA VAL A 35 -0.46 -22.00 -12.09
C VAL A 35 0.55 -22.32 -11.01
N GLN A 36 1.83 -22.32 -11.36
CA GLN A 36 2.91 -22.46 -10.40
C GLN A 36 3.68 -21.15 -10.26
N VAL A 37 4.02 -20.77 -9.03
CA VAL A 37 4.92 -19.66 -8.74
C VAL A 37 6.16 -20.22 -8.05
N LYS A 38 7.30 -20.14 -8.73
CA LYS A 38 8.61 -20.49 -8.18
C LYS A 38 9.24 -19.25 -7.56
N VAL A 39 9.39 -19.24 -6.25
CA VAL A 39 10.00 -18.13 -5.52
C VAL A 39 11.51 -18.35 -5.46
N THR A 40 12.27 -17.33 -5.86
CA THR A 40 13.73 -17.34 -5.82
C THR A 40 14.23 -16.46 -4.68
N MET A 41 15.21 -16.97 -3.94
CA MET A 41 15.84 -16.27 -2.82
C MET A 41 16.57 -15.01 -3.30
N PRO A 42 16.75 -14.00 -2.42
CA PRO A 42 17.49 -12.79 -2.76
C PRO A 42 18.95 -13.08 -3.11
N ASP A 43 19.56 -12.18 -3.88
CA ASP A 43 20.98 -12.26 -4.18
C ASP A 43 21.83 -12.22 -2.89
N GLY A 44 22.90 -13.00 -2.84
CA GLY A 44 23.79 -13.13 -1.68
C GLY A 44 23.35 -14.20 -0.67
N PHE A 45 22.21 -14.86 -0.88
CA PHE A 45 21.84 -16.07 -0.17
C PHE A 45 22.59 -17.29 -0.71
N LYS A 46 22.79 -18.30 0.13
CA LYS A 46 23.42 -19.57 -0.27
C LYS A 46 22.55 -20.26 -1.33
N ALA A 47 23.20 -21.01 -2.24
CA ALA A 47 22.52 -21.69 -3.34
C ALA A 47 21.54 -22.78 -2.90
N ASP A 48 21.70 -23.30 -1.68
CA ASP A 48 20.82 -24.29 -1.05
C ASP A 48 19.74 -23.67 -0.15
N ALA A 49 19.70 -22.34 0.00
CA ALA A 49 18.60 -21.65 0.65
C ALA A 49 17.35 -21.74 -0.24
N ILE A 50 16.24 -22.23 0.32
CA ILE A 50 14.98 -22.42 -0.39
C ILE A 50 13.86 -21.70 0.37
N TYR A 51 13.04 -20.95 -0.37
CA TYR A 51 11.85 -20.30 0.16
C TYR A 51 10.71 -21.32 0.33
N ALA A 52 10.83 -22.21 1.32
CA ALA A 52 9.88 -23.30 1.56
C ALA A 52 8.96 -23.00 2.76
N GLY A 53 7.71 -23.47 2.72
CA GLY A 53 6.76 -23.31 3.82
C GLY A 53 6.14 -21.92 3.98
N HIS A 54 6.34 -21.00 3.03
CA HIS A 54 5.82 -19.64 3.08
C HIS A 54 4.66 -19.42 2.11
N GLU A 55 3.77 -18.48 2.45
CA GLU A 55 2.60 -18.15 1.64
C GLU A 55 2.98 -17.30 0.42
N VAL A 56 2.37 -17.60 -0.71
CA VAL A 56 2.37 -16.79 -1.93
C VAL A 56 0.93 -16.44 -2.27
N SER A 57 0.69 -15.17 -2.57
CA SER A 57 -0.63 -14.68 -3.01
C SER A 57 -0.64 -14.45 -4.52
N LEU A 58 -1.71 -14.88 -5.17
CA LEU A 58 -2.02 -14.66 -6.58
C LEU A 58 -3.42 -14.04 -6.67
N GLY A 59 -3.52 -12.71 -6.68
CA GLY A 59 -4.80 -12.02 -6.49
C GLY A 59 -5.52 -12.47 -5.21
N LYS A 60 -6.68 -13.14 -5.36
CA LYS A 60 -7.46 -13.69 -4.23
C LYS A 60 -7.02 -15.09 -3.79
N TYR A 61 -6.17 -15.76 -4.56
CA TYR A 61 -5.72 -17.11 -4.27
C TYR A 61 -4.48 -17.07 -3.38
N THR A 62 -4.36 -18.03 -2.46
CA THR A 62 -3.15 -18.23 -1.64
C THR A 62 -2.68 -19.68 -1.76
N ALA A 63 -1.37 -19.90 -1.71
CA ALA A 63 -0.76 -21.23 -1.70
C ALA A 63 0.58 -21.18 -0.93
N ILE A 64 0.97 -22.31 -0.34
CA ILE A 64 2.23 -22.43 0.40
C ILE A 64 3.29 -23.04 -0.51
N THR A 65 4.50 -22.49 -0.50
CA THR A 65 5.64 -23.04 -1.23
C THR A 65 6.06 -24.41 -0.69
N ASN A 66 6.29 -25.37 -1.58
CA ASN A 66 6.82 -26.70 -1.24
C ASN A 66 8.34 -26.68 -0.95
N ALA A 67 8.94 -27.85 -0.73
CA ALA A 67 10.38 -28.02 -0.46
C ALA A 67 11.32 -27.57 -1.61
N THR A 68 10.78 -27.19 -2.77
CA THR A 68 11.53 -26.63 -3.90
C THR A 68 11.28 -25.14 -4.11
N GLY A 69 10.57 -24.49 -3.17
CA GLY A 69 10.21 -23.07 -3.26
C GLY A 69 9.10 -22.77 -4.26
N THR A 70 8.28 -23.77 -4.61
CA THR A 70 7.20 -23.61 -5.59
C THR A 70 5.84 -23.68 -4.92
N ALA A 71 5.03 -22.63 -5.09
CA ALA A 71 3.61 -22.61 -4.73
C ALA A 71 2.77 -23.03 -5.94
N THR A 72 1.76 -23.89 -5.74
CA THR A 72 0.86 -24.35 -6.81
C THR A 72 -0.56 -23.90 -6.52
N PHE A 73 -1.15 -23.20 -7.47
CA PHE A 73 -2.51 -22.68 -7.43
C PHE A 73 -3.37 -23.47 -8.41
N GLU A 74 -4.41 -24.11 -7.89
CA GLU A 74 -5.40 -24.81 -8.70
C GLU A 74 -6.64 -23.91 -8.89
N GLY A 75 -7.33 -24.08 -10.02
CA GLY A 75 -8.60 -23.39 -10.24
C GLY A 75 -8.47 -21.89 -10.56
N VAL A 76 -7.32 -21.45 -11.08
CA VAL A 76 -7.07 -20.05 -11.41
C VAL A 76 -7.83 -19.70 -12.69
N ILE A 77 -8.70 -18.69 -12.62
CA ILE A 77 -9.41 -18.20 -13.81
C ILE A 77 -8.45 -17.33 -14.63
N PRO A 78 -8.33 -17.52 -15.95
CA PRO A 78 -7.55 -16.62 -16.81
C PRO A 78 -7.90 -15.14 -16.62
N ASP A 79 -6.93 -14.34 -16.20
CA ASP A 79 -7.05 -12.90 -15.96
C ASP A 79 -5.64 -12.27 -15.74
N VAL A 80 -5.60 -10.99 -15.39
CA VAL A 80 -4.41 -10.26 -14.97
C VAL A 80 -4.34 -10.21 -13.45
N TYR A 81 -3.25 -10.74 -12.89
CA TYR A 81 -3.04 -10.86 -11.45
C TYR A 81 -1.84 -10.07 -10.96
N ASN A 82 -1.85 -9.67 -9.69
CA ASN A 82 -0.62 -9.35 -8.97
C ASN A 82 -0.19 -10.61 -8.20
N ILE A 83 1.11 -10.87 -8.15
CA ILE A 83 1.73 -12.00 -7.43
C ILE A 83 2.62 -11.42 -6.36
N SER A 84 2.56 -11.94 -5.13
CA SER A 84 3.46 -11.49 -4.08
C SER A 84 3.72 -12.53 -3.00
N THR A 85 4.78 -12.33 -2.23
CA THR A 85 5.10 -13.11 -1.04
C THR A 85 5.88 -12.25 -0.06
N SER A 86 5.79 -12.61 1.22
CA SER A 86 6.65 -12.07 2.27
C SER A 86 6.77 -13.03 3.44
N CYS A 87 7.96 -13.10 4.03
CA CYS A 87 8.19 -13.77 5.29
C CYS A 87 9.19 -13.00 6.15
N GLU A 88 8.97 -13.06 7.45
CA GLU A 88 9.94 -12.61 8.44
C GLU A 88 10.92 -13.74 8.73
N ILE A 89 12.21 -13.41 8.83
CA ILE A 89 13.26 -14.32 9.28
C ILE A 89 14.05 -13.67 10.41
N THR A 90 14.45 -14.50 11.37
CA THR A 90 15.30 -14.11 12.49
C THR A 90 16.75 -13.85 12.06
N ALA A 91 17.52 -13.17 12.92
CA ALA A 91 18.97 -13.04 12.78
C ALA A 91 19.68 -14.40 12.60
N GLU A 92 19.21 -15.45 13.27
CA GLU A 92 19.78 -16.80 13.19
C GLU A 92 19.49 -17.44 11.82
N GLU A 93 18.25 -17.36 11.35
CA GLU A 93 17.88 -17.83 10.01
C GLU A 93 18.64 -17.07 8.92
N TYR A 94 18.75 -15.74 9.04
CA TYR A 94 19.56 -14.93 8.13
C TYR A 94 21.02 -15.42 8.06
N LYS A 95 21.64 -15.65 9.22
CA LYS A 95 23.00 -16.17 9.31
C LYS A 95 23.12 -17.55 8.67
N ASN A 96 22.15 -18.43 8.94
CA ASN A 96 22.13 -19.78 8.38
C ASN A 96 21.95 -19.76 6.86
N MET A 97 21.12 -18.88 6.32
CA MET A 97 20.79 -18.79 4.89
C MET A 97 21.83 -18.01 4.06
N THR A 98 22.58 -17.09 4.67
CA THR A 98 23.56 -16.25 3.94
C THR A 98 25.02 -16.53 4.31
N GLY A 99 25.27 -17.02 5.54
CA GLY A 99 26.62 -17.14 6.10
C GLY A 99 27.21 -15.82 6.65
N ASN A 100 26.46 -14.71 6.57
CA ASN A 100 26.89 -13.41 7.07
C ASN A 100 26.47 -13.20 8.53
N GLU A 101 27.26 -12.44 9.28
CA GLU A 101 26.86 -12.04 10.63
C GLU A 101 25.68 -11.06 10.56
N PRO A 102 24.58 -11.31 11.30
CA PRO A 102 23.42 -10.45 11.32
C PRO A 102 23.78 -9.11 11.99
N LYS A 103 23.18 -8.03 11.46
CA LYS A 103 23.31 -6.67 11.97
C LYS A 103 22.03 -6.15 12.62
N ASN A 104 20.94 -6.92 12.53
CA ASN A 104 19.61 -6.58 13.02
C ASN A 104 18.96 -7.83 13.63
N GLU A 105 17.94 -7.63 14.46
CA GLU A 105 17.22 -8.71 15.14
C GLU A 105 16.39 -9.55 14.16
N ASP A 106 15.64 -8.89 13.27
CA ASP A 106 14.77 -9.53 12.29
C ASP A 106 14.95 -8.90 10.89
N TYR A 107 14.65 -9.70 9.87
CA TYR A 107 14.67 -9.34 8.47
C TYR A 107 13.37 -9.76 7.79
N ILE A 108 13.05 -9.12 6.66
CA ILE A 108 11.91 -9.49 5.82
C ILE A 108 12.44 -9.91 4.46
N ILE A 109 12.02 -11.07 3.96
CA ILE A 109 12.20 -11.47 2.57
C ILE A 109 10.86 -11.27 1.86
N SER A 110 10.81 -10.43 0.83
CA SER A 110 9.58 -10.18 0.08
C SER A 110 9.80 -10.01 -1.41
N GLY A 111 8.75 -10.25 -2.20
CA GLY A 111 8.76 -10.11 -3.65
C GLY A 111 7.38 -9.82 -4.22
N SER A 112 7.34 -9.13 -5.35
CA SER A 112 6.08 -8.83 -6.08
C SER A 112 6.29 -8.74 -7.58
N LEU A 113 5.29 -9.21 -8.31
CA LEU A 113 5.10 -8.97 -9.73
C LEU A 113 3.69 -8.41 -9.95
N LEU A 114 3.62 -7.20 -10.52
CA LEU A 114 2.35 -6.55 -10.84
C LEU A 114 1.91 -6.90 -12.27
N ASN A 115 0.60 -6.94 -12.52
CA ASN A 115 0.00 -7.10 -13.85
C ASN A 115 0.45 -8.34 -14.65
N GLN A 116 0.61 -9.48 -13.99
CA GLN A 116 0.93 -10.74 -14.66
C GLN A 116 -0.30 -11.29 -15.36
N THR A 117 -0.28 -11.31 -16.70
CA THR A 117 -1.33 -11.94 -17.51
C THR A 117 -1.20 -13.45 -17.43
N ILE A 118 -2.24 -14.12 -16.92
CA ILE A 118 -2.34 -15.57 -16.86
C ILE A 118 -3.41 -15.99 -17.87
N ALA A 119 -2.98 -16.52 -19.00
CA ALA A 119 -3.87 -17.01 -20.06
C ALA A 119 -3.83 -18.54 -20.22
N THR A 120 -2.75 -19.18 -19.76
CA THR A 120 -2.53 -20.63 -19.83
C THR A 120 -1.84 -21.13 -18.57
N GLU A 121 -1.83 -22.44 -18.38
CA GLU A 121 -0.98 -23.06 -17.37
C GLU A 121 0.47 -22.63 -17.58
N SER A 122 1.13 -22.26 -16.49
CA SER A 122 2.47 -21.67 -16.55
C SER A 122 3.18 -21.79 -15.21
N THR A 123 4.51 -21.65 -15.28
CA THR A 123 5.37 -21.46 -14.11
C THR A 123 5.97 -20.07 -14.18
N ILE A 124 5.65 -19.24 -13.19
CA ILE A 124 6.13 -17.86 -13.07
C ILE A 124 7.24 -17.83 -12.04
N THR A 125 8.35 -17.16 -12.33
CA THR A 125 9.44 -16.96 -11.37
C THR A 125 9.24 -15.65 -10.63
N LEU A 126 9.24 -15.68 -9.30
CA LEU A 126 9.12 -14.51 -8.43
C LEU A 126 10.45 -14.29 -7.68
N GLN A 127 11.21 -13.28 -8.11
CA GLN A 127 12.41 -12.85 -7.41
C GLN A 127 12.06 -12.08 -6.14
N THR A 128 12.73 -12.42 -5.04
CA THR A 128 12.58 -11.73 -3.76
C THR A 128 13.78 -10.85 -3.44
N ASN A 129 13.58 -9.92 -2.50
CA ASN A 129 14.60 -9.05 -1.92
C ASN A 129 14.57 -9.23 -0.40
N ILE A 130 15.65 -8.81 0.27
CA ILE A 130 15.71 -8.77 1.74
C ILE A 130 15.77 -7.32 2.23
N SER A 131 15.05 -7.05 3.32
CA SER A 131 15.06 -5.79 4.06
C SER A 131 15.15 -6.04 5.56
N VAL A 132 15.44 -4.99 6.33
CA VAL A 132 15.44 -5.03 7.80
C VAL A 132 14.03 -4.77 8.29
N LYS A 133 13.58 -5.52 9.31
CA LYS A 133 12.30 -5.25 9.96
C LYS A 133 12.37 -3.94 10.75
N GLN A 134 11.48 -3.01 10.47
CA GLN A 134 11.53 -1.68 11.05
C GLN A 134 10.76 -1.58 12.37
N SER A 135 11.28 -0.78 13.29
CA SER A 135 10.58 -0.49 14.55
C SER A 135 9.47 0.53 14.39
N LEU A 136 9.68 1.58 13.58
CA LEU A 136 8.70 2.62 13.29
C LEU A 136 8.19 2.46 11.86
N ILE A 137 6.87 2.45 11.69
CA ILE A 137 6.20 2.29 10.40
C ILE A 137 5.06 3.29 10.25
N ILE A 138 4.68 3.59 9.01
CA ILE A 138 3.51 4.38 8.65
C ILE A 138 2.27 3.49 8.81
N SER A 139 1.43 3.78 9.80
CA SER A 139 0.24 2.98 10.09
C SER A 139 -1.00 3.49 9.38
N LYS A 140 -1.15 4.81 9.21
CA LYS A 140 -2.33 5.39 8.53
C LYS A 140 -1.97 6.62 7.72
N ILE A 141 -2.69 6.81 6.63
CA ILE A 141 -2.64 8.02 5.81
C ILE A 141 -4.07 8.40 5.46
N TYR A 142 -4.54 9.51 6.04
CA TYR A 142 -5.84 10.09 5.71
C TYR A 142 -5.61 11.32 4.82
N TYR A 143 -5.59 11.08 3.51
CA TYR A 143 -5.41 12.12 2.49
C TYR A 143 -6.68 12.37 1.67
N ALA A 144 -7.73 11.57 1.86
CA ALA A 144 -8.97 11.69 1.11
C ALA A 144 -9.75 12.98 1.42
N GLY A 145 -9.71 13.45 2.67
CA GLY A 145 -10.64 14.47 3.15
C GLY A 145 -12.11 14.05 3.02
N THR A 146 -13.00 15.01 3.21
CA THR A 146 -14.46 14.80 3.19
C THR A 146 -15.19 15.96 2.51
N LYS A 147 -16.53 15.90 2.56
CA LYS A 147 -17.38 17.07 2.42
C LYS A 147 -17.93 17.51 3.79
N ASP A 148 -17.91 18.80 4.05
CA ASP A 148 -18.54 19.39 5.24
C ASP A 148 -20.08 19.26 5.18
N HIS A 149 -20.78 19.70 6.23
CA HIS A 149 -22.25 19.70 6.29
C HIS A 149 -22.92 20.57 5.21
N ASN A 150 -22.17 21.43 4.52
CA ASN A 150 -22.64 22.26 3.42
C ASN A 150 -22.26 21.67 2.04
N GLU A 151 -21.85 20.40 1.98
CA GLU A 151 -21.40 19.70 0.78
C GLU A 151 -20.16 20.32 0.11
N LYS A 152 -19.38 21.13 0.85
CA LYS A 152 -18.13 21.72 0.36
C LYS A 152 -16.96 20.83 0.72
N ARG A 153 -15.95 20.79 -0.15
CA ARG A 153 -14.70 20.08 0.11
C ARG A 153 -14.07 20.58 1.42
N TYR A 154 -13.75 19.63 2.30
CA TYR A 154 -13.06 19.87 3.56
C TYR A 154 -11.87 18.92 3.69
N THR A 155 -10.71 19.43 4.08
CA THR A 155 -9.45 18.67 4.11
C THR A 155 -8.54 19.07 5.27
N ALA A 156 -9.07 19.80 6.26
CA ALA A 156 -8.23 20.33 7.34
C ALA A 156 -7.74 19.22 8.28
N GLY A 157 -8.53 18.16 8.46
CA GLY A 157 -8.22 17.01 9.30
C GLY A 157 -7.48 15.89 8.58
N GLN A 158 -6.74 16.19 7.50
CA GLN A 158 -5.82 15.23 6.89
C GLN A 158 -4.62 14.96 7.81
N TYR A 159 -4.22 13.69 7.95
CA TYR A 159 -3.16 13.28 8.87
C TYR A 159 -2.36 12.08 8.37
N ILE A 160 -1.20 11.87 8.99
CA ILE A 160 -0.39 10.65 8.90
C ILE A 160 -0.19 10.12 10.33
N GLU A 161 -0.30 8.81 10.51
CA GLU A 161 -0.01 8.15 11.78
C GLU A 161 1.23 7.25 11.60
N PHE A 162 2.15 7.34 12.55
CA PHE A 162 3.33 6.48 12.64
C PHE A 162 3.25 5.63 13.90
N PHE A 163 3.53 4.33 13.78
CA PHE A 163 3.32 3.33 14.83
C PHE A 163 4.63 2.63 15.20
N ASN A 164 4.88 2.48 16.50
CA ASN A 164 5.96 1.65 17.00
C ASN A 164 5.55 0.17 16.96
N ASN A 165 6.00 -0.52 15.92
CA ASN A 165 5.76 -1.95 15.70
C ASN A 165 6.69 -2.86 16.51
N SER A 166 7.70 -2.30 17.18
CA SER A 166 8.65 -3.04 18.02
C SER A 166 8.13 -3.29 19.44
N ASP A 167 8.91 -4.02 20.22
CA ASP A 167 8.69 -4.31 21.64
C ASP A 167 9.46 -3.37 22.59
N LYS A 168 10.18 -2.37 22.04
CA LYS A 168 10.97 -1.39 22.80
C LYS A 168 10.46 0.02 22.54
N THR A 169 10.58 0.90 23.52
CA THR A 169 10.34 2.33 23.33
C THR A 169 11.34 2.88 22.30
N ILE A 170 10.86 3.66 21.33
CA ILE A 170 11.69 4.29 20.29
C ILE A 170 11.67 5.80 20.43
N ASN A 171 12.76 6.46 20.05
CA ASN A 171 12.80 7.91 19.95
C ASN A 171 12.81 8.33 18.47
N ILE A 172 11.86 9.17 18.08
CA ILE A 172 11.69 9.63 16.69
C ILE A 172 12.32 11.00 16.41
N ALA A 173 12.84 11.69 17.43
CA ALA A 173 13.44 13.00 17.26
C ALA A 173 14.55 12.95 16.20
N GLY A 174 14.48 13.87 15.23
CA GLY A 174 15.42 13.94 14.13
C GLY A 174 15.20 12.93 13.00
N LEU A 175 14.25 11.99 13.12
CA LEU A 175 13.80 11.20 11.97
C LEU A 175 13.07 12.11 10.96
N TYR A 176 13.07 11.69 9.70
CA TYR A 176 12.45 12.45 8.62
C TYR A 176 11.31 11.66 8.00
N PHE A 177 10.31 12.38 7.50
CA PHE A 177 9.40 11.82 6.52
C PHE A 177 9.28 12.75 5.32
N GLY A 178 9.08 12.14 4.16
CA GLY A 178 9.06 12.82 2.88
C GLY A 178 7.80 12.51 2.11
N MET A 179 7.25 13.54 1.46
CA MET A 179 6.21 13.37 0.44
C MET A 179 6.91 13.15 -0.90
N LEU A 180 6.61 12.05 -1.58
CA LEU A 180 7.13 11.83 -2.94
C LEU A 180 6.50 12.82 -3.92
N GLU A 181 7.23 13.08 -5.00
CA GLU A 181 6.65 13.76 -6.16
C GLU A 181 5.40 13.00 -6.65
N SER A 182 4.40 13.77 -7.05
CA SER A 182 3.05 13.27 -7.30
C SER A 182 2.48 13.86 -8.59
N ASP A 183 3.33 14.20 -9.55
CA ASP A 183 2.89 14.65 -10.88
C ASP A 183 2.16 13.51 -11.61
N ASN A 184 1.35 13.81 -12.64
CA ASN A 184 0.63 12.76 -13.38
C ASN A 184 1.58 11.75 -14.04
N THR A 185 2.74 12.22 -14.50
CA THR A 185 3.84 11.39 -14.98
C THR A 185 4.93 11.42 -13.93
N PRO A 186 5.45 10.26 -13.47
CA PRO A 186 6.57 10.24 -12.55
C PRO A 186 7.71 11.14 -13.04
N ALA A 187 8.34 11.88 -12.13
CA ALA A 187 9.45 12.76 -12.46
C ALA A 187 10.59 11.98 -13.12
N TYR A 188 10.83 10.74 -12.65
CA TYR A 188 11.71 9.76 -13.24
C TYR A 188 11.03 8.39 -13.18
N LEU A 189 11.11 7.61 -14.26
CA LEU A 189 10.62 6.24 -14.27
C LEU A 189 11.51 5.35 -13.38
N LEU A 190 10.89 4.45 -12.62
CA LEU A 190 11.61 3.42 -11.88
C LEU A 190 12.51 2.61 -12.82
N GLY A 191 13.76 2.40 -12.41
CA GLY A 191 14.78 1.71 -13.19
C GLY A 191 15.71 2.64 -13.98
N LYS A 192 15.31 3.90 -14.25
CA LYS A 192 16.23 4.89 -14.84
C LYS A 192 17.29 5.36 -13.84
N THR A 193 16.92 5.49 -12.57
CA THR A 193 17.80 5.91 -11.47
C THR A 193 17.61 5.00 -10.25
N PRO A 194 18.01 3.72 -10.32
CA PRO A 194 17.60 2.66 -9.39
C PRO A 194 17.96 2.91 -7.91
N GLU A 195 18.90 3.83 -7.66
CA GLU A 195 19.39 4.20 -6.33
C GLU A 195 18.68 5.42 -5.72
N TYR A 196 17.75 6.05 -6.45
CA TYR A 196 17.15 7.32 -6.04
C TYR A 196 15.63 7.35 -6.20
N ILE A 197 14.99 8.04 -5.25
CA ILE A 197 13.59 8.49 -5.31
C ILE A 197 13.53 10.03 -5.18
N TYR A 198 12.38 10.62 -5.46
CA TYR A 198 12.26 12.07 -5.65
C TYR A 198 11.20 12.65 -4.71
N LEU A 199 11.61 13.55 -3.82
CA LEU A 199 10.75 14.15 -2.80
C LEU A 199 10.34 15.56 -3.18
N LYS A 200 9.05 15.87 -3.04
CA LYS A 200 8.50 17.23 -3.19
C LYS A 200 8.48 17.99 -1.86
N GLN A 201 8.44 17.30 -0.73
CA GLN A 201 8.54 17.90 0.60
C GLN A 201 9.26 16.97 1.57
N ILE A 202 9.99 17.56 2.52
CA ILE A 202 10.68 16.85 3.59
C ILE A 202 10.37 17.55 4.90
N PHE A 203 9.95 16.77 5.89
CA PHE A 203 9.72 17.19 7.26
C PHE A 203 10.63 16.40 8.20
N ARG A 204 11.03 17.03 9.31
CA ARG A 204 11.75 16.38 10.40
C ARG A 204 10.92 16.45 11.69
N PHE A 205 10.88 15.35 12.42
CA PHE A 205 10.32 15.34 13.77
C PHE A 205 11.23 16.19 14.68
N PRO A 206 10.66 17.15 15.43
CA PRO A 206 11.46 18.01 16.28
C PRO A 206 11.99 17.25 17.50
N SER A 207 12.83 17.90 18.29
CA SER A 207 13.36 17.35 19.55
C SER A 207 12.45 17.60 20.76
N ASN A 208 11.40 18.42 20.62
CA ASN A 208 10.38 18.68 21.64
C ASN A 208 9.09 17.92 21.33
N GLY A 209 8.15 17.91 22.28
CA GLY A 209 6.89 17.17 22.13
C GLY A 209 7.03 15.68 22.44
N HIS A 210 6.06 14.89 21.99
CA HIS A 210 5.99 13.45 22.24
C HIS A 210 6.89 12.70 21.23
N THR A 211 8.17 12.58 21.56
CA THR A 211 9.18 11.96 20.69
C THR A 211 9.53 10.52 21.06
N GLU A 212 9.21 10.09 22.29
CA GLU A 212 9.33 8.70 22.72
C GLU A 212 8.02 7.96 22.49
N ILE A 213 8.02 6.90 21.68
CA ILE A 213 6.84 6.10 21.36
C ILE A 213 6.98 4.74 22.02
N GLU A 214 6.09 4.44 22.96
CA GLU A 214 6.03 3.13 23.62
C GLU A 214 5.63 2.00 22.65
N PRO A 215 5.97 0.74 22.96
CA PRO A 215 5.58 -0.42 22.15
C PRO A 215 4.07 -0.45 21.86
N GLY A 216 3.70 -0.58 20.59
CA GLY A 216 2.30 -0.62 20.17
C GLY A 216 1.55 0.72 20.30
N LYS A 217 2.26 1.83 20.46
CA LYS A 217 1.70 3.19 20.42
C LYS A 217 2.07 3.91 19.13
N SER A 218 1.47 5.07 18.92
CA SER A 218 1.64 5.86 17.70
C SER A 218 1.70 7.35 17.99
N VAL A 219 2.24 8.08 17.01
CA VAL A 219 2.17 9.53 16.91
C VAL A 219 1.38 9.93 15.69
N ILE A 220 0.65 11.04 15.81
CA ILE A 220 -0.15 11.62 14.74
C ILE A 220 0.48 12.94 14.32
N VAL A 221 0.63 13.14 13.00
CA VAL A 221 1.00 14.42 12.42
C VAL A 221 -0.12 14.93 11.51
N THR A 222 -0.45 16.21 11.61
CA THR A 222 -1.56 16.84 10.89
C THR A 222 -1.19 18.22 10.36
N ASN A 223 -2.00 18.79 9.48
CA ASN A 223 -1.91 20.21 9.08
C ASN A 223 -2.68 21.14 10.01
N SER A 224 -3.66 20.62 10.74
CA SER A 224 -4.49 21.38 11.68
C SER A 224 -4.83 20.48 12.88
N ALA A 225 -4.28 20.80 14.05
CA ALA A 225 -4.52 20.02 15.28
C ALA A 225 -5.73 20.57 16.06
N PHE A 226 -6.93 20.45 15.46
CA PHE A 226 -8.19 20.88 16.06
C PHE A 226 -9.26 19.78 15.98
N ASN A 227 -10.38 20.00 16.68
CA ASN A 227 -11.56 19.18 16.50
C ASN A 227 -12.25 19.54 15.17
N HIS A 228 -12.32 18.58 14.25
CA HIS A 228 -12.95 18.74 12.94
C HIS A 228 -14.32 18.04 12.82
N SER A 229 -14.88 17.53 13.92
CA SER A 229 -16.13 16.76 13.92
C SER A 229 -17.35 17.55 13.48
N GLU A 230 -17.34 18.88 13.64
CA GLU A 230 -18.36 19.77 13.07
C GLU A 230 -18.28 19.87 11.53
N ASN A 231 -17.31 19.24 10.88
CA ASN A 231 -17.13 19.23 9.43
C ASN A 231 -17.07 17.81 8.85
N ASN A 232 -17.70 16.84 9.52
CA ASN A 232 -17.68 15.41 9.14
C ASN A 232 -16.28 14.77 9.10
N GLU A 233 -15.30 15.31 9.85
CA GLU A 233 -13.99 14.68 10.04
C GLU A 233 -13.75 14.30 11.52
N ILE A 234 -12.58 13.74 11.79
CA ILE A 234 -12.19 13.30 13.13
C ILE A 234 -11.70 14.45 14.01
N ASP A 235 -11.72 14.25 15.32
CA ASP A 235 -11.03 15.15 16.25
C ASP A 235 -9.52 14.89 16.19
N LEU A 236 -8.73 15.93 15.93
CA LEU A 236 -7.26 15.92 15.89
C LEU A 236 -6.67 16.92 16.89
N SER A 237 -7.45 17.37 17.87
CA SER A 237 -6.96 18.28 18.91
C SER A 237 -5.88 17.68 19.81
N ASP A 238 -5.72 16.35 19.79
CA ASP A 238 -4.71 15.58 20.50
C ASP A 238 -3.60 15.02 19.58
N ALA A 239 -3.45 15.59 18.37
CA ALA A 239 -2.36 15.25 17.49
C ALA A 239 -1.00 15.65 18.12
N ASP A 240 0.00 14.80 17.91
CA ASP A 240 1.32 14.93 18.54
C ASP A 240 2.16 16.03 17.90
N PHE A 241 2.04 16.23 16.58
CA PHE A 241 2.72 17.29 15.83
C PHE A 241 1.86 17.93 14.74
N GLU A 242 2.17 19.18 14.40
CA GLU A 242 1.48 19.95 13.37
C GLU A 242 2.46 20.52 12.34
N ALA A 243 2.20 20.31 11.06
CA ALA A 243 2.89 21.00 9.96
C ALA A 243 2.24 22.37 9.74
N LYS A 244 2.77 23.39 10.43
CA LYS A 244 2.13 24.71 10.51
C LYS A 244 2.15 25.46 9.18
N ASP A 245 1.01 26.08 8.85
CA ASP A 245 0.90 26.99 7.71
C ASP A 245 1.36 28.39 8.09
N ASN A 246 2.49 28.82 7.54
CA ASN A 246 3.08 30.14 7.80
C ASN A 246 2.37 31.28 7.05
N LYS A 247 1.47 30.96 6.11
CA LYS A 247 0.67 31.94 5.35
C LYS A 247 -0.73 32.14 5.90
N GLY A 248 -1.17 31.31 6.85
CA GLY A 248 -2.45 31.45 7.56
C GLY A 248 -3.68 31.01 6.76
N GLY A 249 -3.53 30.21 5.71
CA GLY A 249 -4.64 29.56 5.00
C GLY A 249 -5.21 28.37 5.78
N ILE A 250 -4.41 27.71 6.60
CA ILE A 250 -4.80 26.67 7.56
C ILE A 250 -4.65 27.23 8.98
N LYS A 251 -5.62 26.91 9.85
CA LYS A 251 -5.60 27.31 11.25
C LYS A 251 -4.62 26.43 12.01
N ASN A 252 -3.54 27.02 12.53
CA ASN A 252 -2.57 26.30 13.36
C ASN A 252 -3.00 26.29 14.85
N ASN A 253 -2.74 25.19 15.54
CA ASN A 253 -2.87 25.11 17.00
C ASN A 253 -1.55 25.58 17.65
N PRO A 254 -1.52 26.67 18.44
CA PRO A 254 -0.28 27.17 19.03
C PRO A 254 0.36 26.18 20.02
N GLU A 255 -0.44 25.35 20.69
CA GLU A 255 0.02 24.42 21.72
C GLU A 255 0.62 23.13 21.14
N THR A 256 0.27 22.79 19.90
CA THR A 256 0.81 21.59 19.25
C THR A 256 2.24 21.86 18.73
N PRO A 257 3.24 21.02 19.08
CA PRO A 257 4.60 21.14 18.57
C PRO A 257 4.65 21.15 17.03
N ALA A 258 5.46 22.05 16.47
CA ALA A 258 5.58 22.17 15.02
C ALA A 258 6.55 21.12 14.46
N LEU A 259 6.18 20.51 13.33
CA LEU A 259 7.14 19.80 12.48
C LEU A 259 8.13 20.80 11.86
N GLU A 260 9.35 20.36 11.65
CA GLU A 260 10.37 21.16 10.98
C GLU A 260 10.31 20.91 9.47
N LEU A 261 9.97 21.95 8.69
CA LEU A 261 10.03 21.88 7.23
C LEU A 261 11.48 22.01 6.76
N ILE A 262 12.03 20.94 6.19
CA ILE A 262 13.40 20.89 5.68
C ILE A 262 13.45 21.30 4.20
N TYR A 263 12.48 20.82 3.43
CA TYR A 263 12.41 21.13 2.00
C TYR A 263 10.97 21.20 1.51
N THR A 264 10.72 22.11 0.57
CA THR A 264 9.49 22.16 -0.22
C THR A 264 9.82 22.55 -1.66
N ALA A 265 9.28 21.78 -2.61
CA ALA A 265 9.37 22.06 -4.05
C ALA A 265 8.53 23.27 -4.46
N PHE A 266 7.67 23.76 -3.55
CA PHE A 266 6.83 24.92 -3.73
C PHE A 266 7.48 26.08 -2.99
N SER A 267 8.01 27.08 -3.70
CA SER A 267 8.72 28.22 -3.10
C SER A 267 8.14 29.56 -3.53
N GLY A 268 8.54 30.63 -2.83
CA GLY A 268 8.08 31.99 -3.11
C GLY A 268 6.59 32.18 -2.88
N LYS A 269 5.89 32.84 -3.82
CA LYS A 269 4.44 33.12 -3.69
C LYS A 269 3.60 31.85 -3.54
N SER A 270 4.06 30.73 -4.09
CA SER A 270 3.38 29.43 -4.02
C SER A 270 3.90 28.53 -2.91
N GLU A 271 4.75 29.04 -2.01
CA GLU A 271 5.26 28.25 -0.88
C GLU A 271 4.16 27.56 -0.08
N ILE A 272 4.39 26.27 0.20
CA ILE A 272 3.56 25.39 1.01
C ILE A 272 4.43 24.90 2.15
N SER A 273 4.12 25.33 3.38
CA SER A 273 4.85 24.95 4.61
C SER A 273 4.21 23.80 5.39
N TYR A 274 2.95 23.49 5.09
CA TYR A 274 2.21 22.35 5.63
C TYR A 274 2.36 21.11 4.74
N ILE A 275 1.90 19.94 5.17
CA ILE A 275 1.98 18.70 4.39
C ILE A 275 1.07 18.80 3.16
N ASN A 276 1.65 18.71 1.96
CA ASN A 276 0.95 18.81 0.68
C ASN A 276 0.29 17.47 0.28
N PHE A 277 -0.78 17.10 0.98
CA PHE A 277 -1.67 16.04 0.54
C PHE A 277 -2.35 16.42 -0.78
N LEU A 278 -2.42 15.47 -1.72
CA LEU A 278 -3.24 15.64 -2.92
C LEU A 278 -4.55 14.89 -2.75
N THR A 279 -5.60 15.61 -2.36
CA THR A 279 -6.97 15.09 -2.29
C THR A 279 -7.40 14.54 -3.65
N GLY A 280 -7.61 13.22 -3.77
CA GLY A 280 -7.89 12.53 -5.04
C GLY A 280 -6.69 12.32 -5.97
N GLY A 281 -5.49 12.71 -5.54
CA GLY A 281 -4.23 12.45 -6.23
C GLY A 281 -3.41 11.37 -5.52
N SER A 282 -2.19 11.14 -6.01
CA SER A 282 -1.21 10.33 -5.30
C SER A 282 -0.67 11.07 -4.09
N SER A 283 -0.50 10.38 -2.97
CA SER A 283 0.02 10.93 -1.72
C SER A 283 1.00 9.95 -1.07
N SER A 284 1.97 9.44 -1.85
CA SER A 284 2.97 8.48 -1.39
C SER A 284 3.96 9.12 -0.40
N ILE A 285 4.37 8.34 0.60
CA ILE A 285 5.15 8.81 1.76
C ILE A 285 6.32 7.86 1.99
N VAL A 286 7.45 8.40 2.39
CA VAL A 286 8.57 7.64 2.96
C VAL A 286 8.95 8.17 4.33
N LEU A 287 9.30 7.26 5.23
CA LEU A 287 9.97 7.52 6.49
C LEU A 287 11.44 7.15 6.30
N PHE A 288 12.36 7.99 6.78
CA PHE A 288 13.79 7.79 6.55
C PHE A 288 14.68 8.38 7.64
N LYS A 289 15.93 7.91 7.68
CA LYS A 289 16.97 8.39 8.60
C LYS A 289 18.28 8.59 7.85
N THR A 290 18.95 9.70 8.13
CA THR A 290 20.27 10.00 7.59
C THR A 290 21.04 10.92 8.55
N ASP A 291 22.36 10.78 8.57
CA ASP A 291 23.29 11.72 9.20
C ASP A 291 23.91 12.69 8.16
N GLU A 292 23.57 12.54 6.88
CA GLU A 292 23.98 13.47 5.83
C GLU A 292 23.22 14.80 5.93
N ASP A 293 23.87 15.87 5.46
CA ASP A 293 23.22 17.15 5.23
C ASP A 293 22.29 17.08 4.00
N ILE A 294 20.97 17.09 4.25
CA ILE A 294 19.95 17.03 3.19
C ILE A 294 20.03 18.25 2.26
N ASP A 295 20.50 19.41 2.74
CA ASP A 295 20.65 20.59 1.87
C ASP A 295 21.72 20.39 0.80
N ALA A 296 22.68 19.48 1.04
CA ALA A 296 23.68 19.09 0.06
C ALA A 296 23.17 18.06 -0.97
N TRP A 297 21.97 17.50 -0.79
CA TRP A 297 21.39 16.57 -1.77
C TRP A 297 21.00 17.29 -3.06
N GLU A 298 21.21 16.62 -4.19
CA GLU A 298 20.93 17.17 -5.51
C GLU A 298 19.43 17.49 -5.67
N ARG A 299 19.14 18.68 -6.21
CA ARG A 299 17.77 19.12 -6.55
C ARG A 299 17.61 19.12 -8.06
N VAL A 300 16.72 18.28 -8.58
CA VAL A 300 16.56 18.06 -10.01
C VAL A 300 15.18 18.45 -10.50
N TYR A 301 15.07 18.91 -11.74
CA TYR A 301 13.78 18.93 -12.43
C TYR A 301 13.36 17.49 -12.79
N ALA A 302 12.08 17.32 -13.10
CA ALA A 302 11.62 16.10 -13.76
C ALA A 302 12.44 15.82 -15.03
N ASP A 303 12.64 14.55 -15.32
CA ASP A 303 13.47 14.06 -16.42
C ASP A 303 13.11 14.73 -17.75
N GLY A 304 14.13 15.22 -18.46
CA GLY A 304 13.97 15.97 -19.70
C GLY A 304 13.44 17.40 -19.56
N LYS A 305 13.20 17.91 -18.34
CA LYS A 305 12.82 19.31 -18.10
C LYS A 305 14.00 20.13 -17.54
N SER A 306 13.93 21.44 -17.76
CA SER A 306 14.88 22.44 -17.26
C SER A 306 14.23 23.57 -16.45
N GLN A 307 12.92 23.47 -16.20
CA GLN A 307 12.14 24.47 -15.48
C GLN A 307 10.95 23.81 -14.77
N GLY A 308 10.38 24.52 -13.79
CA GLY A 308 9.26 24.05 -12.97
C GLY A 308 9.71 23.72 -11.54
N SER A 309 8.99 22.80 -10.89
CA SER A 309 9.37 22.31 -9.56
C SER A 309 10.67 21.51 -9.62
N GLN A 310 11.53 21.72 -8.63
CA GLN A 310 12.66 20.83 -8.38
C GLN A 310 12.29 19.84 -7.28
N TYR A 311 12.80 18.62 -7.38
CA TYR A 311 12.61 17.56 -6.42
C TYR A 311 13.96 17.18 -5.82
N VAL A 312 13.97 16.90 -4.52
CA VAL A 312 15.17 16.38 -3.86
C VAL A 312 15.39 14.94 -4.31
N LYS A 313 16.55 14.66 -4.88
CA LYS A 313 16.97 13.34 -5.33
C LYS A 313 17.56 12.58 -4.14
N MET A 314 16.70 11.84 -3.46
CA MET A 314 17.00 11.13 -2.22
C MET A 314 17.58 9.74 -2.52
N PRO A 315 18.73 9.36 -1.93
CA PRO A 315 19.22 7.98 -1.96
C PRO A 315 18.27 7.02 -1.25
N VAL A 316 17.87 5.95 -1.93
CA VAL A 316 16.95 4.92 -1.41
C VAL A 316 17.47 4.20 -0.17
N LYS A 317 18.80 4.13 0.01
CA LYS A 317 19.45 3.48 1.16
C LYS A 317 19.06 4.08 2.53
N TYR A 318 18.48 5.28 2.55
CA TYR A 318 18.04 5.95 3.78
C TYR A 318 16.60 5.64 4.17
N VAL A 319 15.81 5.09 3.24
CA VAL A 319 14.40 4.75 3.50
C VAL A 319 14.34 3.65 4.55
N ILE A 320 13.52 3.89 5.58
CA ILE A 320 13.18 2.87 6.57
C ILE A 320 11.82 2.26 6.23
N ASP A 321 10.81 3.06 5.92
CA ASP A 321 9.48 2.59 5.52
C ASP A 321 8.91 3.47 4.40
N GLY A 322 8.02 2.92 3.57
CA GLY A 322 7.45 3.63 2.44
C GLY A 322 6.11 3.07 1.99
N VAL A 323 5.18 3.96 1.68
CA VAL A 323 3.82 3.60 1.25
C VAL A 323 3.51 4.32 -0.07
N ASP A 324 3.26 3.56 -1.13
CA ASP A 324 2.92 4.08 -2.45
C ASP A 324 1.39 4.24 -2.57
N CYS A 325 0.88 5.42 -2.24
CA CYS A 325 -0.54 5.78 -2.40
C CYS A 325 -0.79 6.33 -3.81
N LEU A 326 -1.26 5.48 -4.72
CA LEU A 326 -1.48 5.83 -6.11
C LEU A 326 -2.84 6.49 -6.34
N LYS A 327 -2.93 7.26 -7.43
CA LYS A 327 -4.18 7.87 -7.87
C LYS A 327 -5.16 6.82 -8.41
N TYR A 328 -6.39 6.85 -7.90
CA TYR A 328 -7.52 6.13 -8.47
C TYR A 328 -8.18 6.94 -9.59
N LYS A 329 -8.41 6.32 -10.75
CA LYS A 329 -9.01 6.94 -11.94
C LYS A 329 -10.23 6.13 -12.39
N THR A 330 -10.98 6.64 -13.36
CA THR A 330 -12.15 5.94 -13.95
C THR A 330 -11.80 4.56 -14.50
N THR A 331 -10.56 4.37 -14.96
CA THR A 331 -10.04 3.09 -15.49
C THR A 331 -9.37 2.22 -14.40
N GLY A 332 -9.58 2.53 -13.13
CA GLY A 332 -8.88 1.91 -12.00
C GLY A 332 -7.60 2.64 -11.61
N VAL A 333 -6.73 1.94 -10.88
CA VAL A 333 -5.48 2.50 -10.34
C VAL A 333 -4.41 2.54 -11.42
N ASP A 334 -3.79 3.69 -11.60
CA ASP A 334 -2.71 3.86 -12.59
C ASP A 334 -1.36 3.38 -12.04
N LYS A 335 -1.07 2.09 -12.24
CA LYS A 335 0.17 1.44 -11.78
C LYS A 335 1.43 2.03 -12.41
N ASN A 336 1.33 2.73 -13.55
CA ASN A 336 2.47 3.43 -14.16
C ASN A 336 2.89 4.67 -13.35
N THR A 337 2.08 5.04 -12.36
CA THR A 337 2.41 6.06 -11.37
C THR A 337 3.10 5.48 -10.11
N LYS A 338 3.67 4.26 -10.22
CA LYS A 338 4.94 3.88 -9.58
C LYS A 338 5.84 5.00 -9.04
N ARG A 339 6.11 5.18 -7.74
CA ARG A 339 7.30 5.96 -7.29
C ARG A 339 8.25 5.22 -6.36
N LEU A 340 7.81 4.12 -5.75
CA LEU A 340 8.66 3.29 -4.90
C LEU A 340 9.10 2.01 -5.61
N TYR A 341 10.38 1.67 -5.43
CA TYR A 341 10.94 0.40 -5.89
C TYR A 341 10.38 -0.78 -5.10
N ASN A 342 10.39 -1.97 -5.71
CA ASN A 342 9.76 -3.15 -5.10
C ASN A 342 10.38 -3.58 -3.76
N TYR A 343 11.64 -3.27 -3.50
CA TYR A 343 12.26 -3.58 -2.22
C TYR A 343 11.86 -2.61 -1.09
N ILE A 344 11.25 -1.47 -1.42
CA ILE A 344 10.63 -0.52 -0.48
C ILE A 344 9.13 -0.81 -0.39
N ASP A 345 8.43 -0.75 -1.53
CA ASP A 345 7.01 -1.06 -1.65
C ASP A 345 6.73 -1.74 -3.00
N ALA A 346 6.59 -3.06 -2.93
CA ALA A 346 6.34 -3.97 -4.02
C ALA A 346 4.91 -3.90 -4.58
N GLY A 347 4.00 -3.27 -3.83
CA GLY A 347 2.61 -3.11 -4.20
C GLY A 347 2.24 -1.65 -4.33
N TYR A 348 1.03 -1.34 -3.91
CA TYR A 348 0.52 0.02 -3.76
C TYR A 348 -0.77 -0.03 -2.96
N THR A 349 -1.20 1.11 -2.47
CA THR A 349 -2.54 1.33 -1.93
C THR A 349 -3.16 2.58 -2.56
N ASN A 350 -4.43 2.84 -2.29
CA ASN A 350 -5.17 4.00 -2.80
C ASN A 350 -6.50 4.13 -2.05
N ILE A 351 -7.05 5.34 -2.06
CA ILE A 351 -8.48 5.56 -1.86
C ILE A 351 -9.26 5.21 -3.13
N THR A 352 -10.55 4.91 -2.97
CA THR A 352 -11.47 4.47 -4.03
C THR A 352 -12.20 5.63 -4.73
N ALA A 353 -11.95 6.88 -4.32
CA ALA A 353 -12.55 8.06 -4.93
C ALA A 353 -11.60 8.84 -5.85
N ILE A 354 -12.05 9.10 -7.07
CA ILE A 354 -11.29 9.84 -8.10
C ILE A 354 -10.92 11.26 -7.64
N ASN A 355 -11.81 11.93 -6.92
CA ASN A 355 -11.64 13.33 -6.48
C ASN A 355 -11.38 13.45 -4.96
N GLY A 356 -11.12 12.32 -4.29
CA GLY A 356 -11.15 12.22 -2.83
C GLY A 356 -12.55 12.52 -2.27
N GLN A 357 -12.59 13.08 -1.06
CA GLN A 357 -13.78 13.54 -0.34
C GLN A 357 -14.75 12.40 0.04
N ASN A 358 -14.26 11.17 0.13
CA ASN A 358 -15.04 9.99 0.52
C ASN A 358 -14.72 9.51 1.95
N SER A 359 -13.97 10.30 2.73
CA SER A 359 -13.61 10.00 4.11
C SER A 359 -12.80 8.72 4.31
N GLU A 360 -12.19 8.18 3.26
CA GLU A 360 -11.36 6.99 3.40
C GLU A 360 -10.00 7.31 4.00
N VAL A 361 -9.65 6.57 5.04
CA VAL A 361 -8.29 6.41 5.53
C VAL A 361 -7.67 5.15 4.92
N VAL A 362 -6.45 5.27 4.43
CA VAL A 362 -5.58 4.13 4.16
C VAL A 362 -4.98 3.70 5.49
N TYR A 363 -5.23 2.47 5.92
CA TYR A 363 -4.74 1.95 7.20
C TYR A 363 -4.02 0.62 7.02
N ARG A 364 -2.96 0.43 7.78
CA ARG A 364 -2.17 -0.80 7.83
C ARG A 364 -2.90 -1.83 8.68
N LYS A 365 -3.06 -3.04 8.14
CA LYS A 365 -3.75 -4.16 8.77
C LYS A 365 -2.94 -4.72 9.93
N THR A 366 -3.63 -5.34 10.88
CA THR A 366 -3.04 -6.09 11.97
C THR A 366 -2.55 -7.43 11.44
N ALA A 367 -1.25 -7.71 11.61
CA ALA A 367 -0.68 -9.01 11.29
C ALA A 367 -0.98 -10.02 12.42
N LYS A 368 -0.71 -9.62 13.66
CA LYS A 368 -0.98 -10.42 14.86
C LYS A 368 -1.12 -9.56 16.09
N THR A 369 -1.67 -10.15 17.14
CA THR A 369 -1.58 -9.62 18.50
C THR A 369 -0.76 -10.59 19.33
N GLU A 370 0.29 -10.09 19.98
CA GLU A 370 1.21 -10.90 20.78
C GLU A 370 1.41 -10.24 22.13
N ASN A 371 1.19 -10.99 23.23
CA ASN A 371 1.28 -10.48 24.59
C ASN A 371 0.44 -9.20 24.84
N GLY A 372 -0.72 -9.08 24.19
CA GLY A 372 -1.60 -7.90 24.28
C GLY A 372 -1.13 -6.68 23.49
N ARG A 373 -0.04 -6.79 22.74
CA ARG A 373 0.47 -5.75 21.82
C ARG A 373 0.06 -6.06 20.39
N THR A 374 -0.52 -5.08 19.72
CA THR A 374 -0.81 -5.14 18.28
C THR A 374 0.49 -5.03 17.48
N ILE A 375 0.66 -5.91 16.49
CA ILE A 375 1.72 -5.85 15.49
C ILE A 375 1.06 -5.68 14.13
N LEU A 376 1.39 -4.61 13.42
CA LEU A 376 0.86 -4.31 12.10
C LEU A 376 1.68 -5.01 11.01
N ALA A 377 1.02 -5.33 9.91
CA ALA A 377 1.61 -5.96 8.74
C ALA A 377 2.64 -5.06 8.06
N ASP A 378 3.82 -5.59 7.81
CA ASP A 378 4.90 -4.90 7.10
C ASP A 378 5.60 -5.92 6.21
N THR A 379 5.11 -6.06 4.98
CA THR A 379 5.63 -7.01 4.00
C THR A 379 6.41 -6.31 2.88
N ASN A 380 6.70 -5.03 3.07
CA ASN A 380 7.15 -4.10 2.03
C ASN A 380 6.24 -4.17 0.80
N ASN A 381 4.92 -4.33 1.00
CA ASN A 381 3.95 -4.42 -0.08
C ASN A 381 2.61 -3.84 0.36
N SER A 382 2.35 -2.60 -0.02
CA SER A 382 1.15 -1.89 0.42
C SER A 382 -0.16 -2.54 -0.01
N SER A 383 -0.16 -3.36 -1.08
CA SER A 383 -1.35 -4.11 -1.50
C SER A 383 -1.68 -5.25 -0.53
N ASN A 384 -0.67 -5.77 0.17
CA ASN A 384 -0.83 -6.78 1.21
C ASN A 384 -0.96 -6.18 2.59
N ASP A 385 -0.36 -5.02 2.85
CA ASP A 385 -0.25 -4.46 4.19
C ASP A 385 -1.40 -3.52 4.53
N PHE A 386 -2.01 -2.87 3.54
CA PHE A 386 -3.03 -1.84 3.77
C PHE A 386 -4.41 -2.22 3.27
N ALA A 387 -5.41 -1.56 3.84
CA ALA A 387 -6.78 -1.50 3.36
C ALA A 387 -7.32 -0.07 3.50
N VAL A 388 -8.54 0.16 3.01
CA VAL A 388 -9.25 1.44 3.18
C VAL A 388 -10.47 1.28 4.07
N SER A 389 -10.79 2.32 4.83
CA SER A 389 -11.98 2.37 5.67
C SER A 389 -12.45 3.81 5.84
N THR A 390 -13.75 4.00 6.03
CA THR A 390 -14.34 5.29 6.46
C THR A 390 -14.62 5.34 7.96
N GLU A 391 -14.35 4.25 8.69
CA GLU A 391 -14.75 4.10 10.10
C GLU A 391 -13.57 4.07 11.06
N ILE A 392 -12.40 3.60 10.59
CA ILE A 392 -11.21 3.47 11.43
C ILE A 392 -10.69 4.85 11.81
N LYS A 393 -10.54 5.07 13.12
CA LYS A 393 -10.05 6.32 13.67
C LYS A 393 -8.53 6.26 13.93
N PRO A 394 -7.88 7.41 14.19
CA PRO A 394 -6.52 7.39 14.68
C PRO A 394 -6.40 6.52 15.94
N ARG A 395 -5.27 5.84 16.07
CA ARG A 395 -4.94 4.92 17.17
C ARG A 395 -5.88 3.71 17.33
N GLU A 396 -6.73 3.43 16.33
CA GLU A 396 -7.48 2.17 16.20
C GLU A 396 -6.82 1.23 15.18
N TYR A 397 -6.81 -0.09 15.44
CA TYR A 397 -6.12 -1.09 14.62
C TYR A 397 -7.02 -2.31 14.41
N LYS A 398 -7.02 -2.85 13.18
CA LYS A 398 -7.87 -3.99 12.77
C LYS A 398 -7.09 -4.99 11.95
#